data_AF-A0A0C9VHR1-F1
#
_entry.id   AF-A0A0C9VHR1-F1
#
_cell.length_a   1.000
_cell.length_b   1.000
_cell.length_c   1.000
_cell.angle_alpha   90.00
_cell.angle_beta   90.00
_cell.angle_gamma   90.00
#
_symmetry.space_group_name_H-M   'P 1'
#
loop_
_entity.id
_entity.type
_entity.pdbx_description
1 polymer ?
#
loop_
_entity_poly.entity_id
_entity_poly.type
_entity_poly.pdbx_seq_one_letter_code
_entity_poly.pdbx_strand_id
1 'polypeptide(L)' 'MCFKFIQCAEHSCNHPSVTKQQIVDCNKRNCRFSGLHNGHTHQCTATCAQRLLPDQSIIMDTLSYPCSRCRGGMNSHAN' A
#
# COMPACT_ATOMS: atom_id res chain seq x y z
N MET A 1 5.07 -10.10 8.31
CA MET A 1 4.43 -9.25 7.28
C MET A 1 3.57 -8.18 7.94
N CYS A 2 3.97 -6.91 7.87
CA CYS A 2 3.38 -5.84 8.70
C CYS A 2 2.54 -4.80 7.94
N PHE A 3 2.81 -4.54 6.66
CA PHE A 3 2.04 -3.63 5.80
C PHE A 3 2.25 -3.97 4.32
N LYS A 4 1.36 -3.49 3.45
CA LYS A 4 1.60 -3.49 2.01
C LYS A 4 2.21 -2.15 1.60
N PHE A 5 3.26 -2.23 0.80
CA PHE A 5 3.80 -1.08 0.10
C PHE A 5 3.32 -1.14 -1.35
N ILE A 6 2.60 -0.10 -1.74
CA ILE A 6 1.91 0.01 -3.02
C ILE A 6 2.60 1.12 -3.80
N GLN A 7 3.26 0.75 -4.90
CA GLN A 7 3.77 1.71 -5.86
C GLN A 7 2.67 2.00 -6.86
N CYS A 8 2.46 3.29 -7.12
CA CYS A 8 1.48 3.77 -8.06
C CYS A 8 2.15 4.62 -9.13
N ALA A 9 1.57 4.63 -10.32
CA ALA A 9 1.80 5.63 -11.34
C ALA A 9 0.59 6.56 -11.40
N GLU A 10 0.81 7.87 -11.36
CA GLU A 10 -0.24 8.86 -11.48
C GLU A 10 -0.43 9.25 -12.95
N HIS A 11 -1.64 9.11 -13.46
CA HIS A 11 -1.99 9.54 -14.81
C HIS A 11 -2.22 11.04 -14.88
N SER A 12 -2.15 11.63 -16.08
CA SER A 12 -2.48 13.05 -16.32
C SER A 12 -3.89 13.47 -15.88
N CYS A 13 -4.78 12.50 -15.65
CA CYS A 13 -6.10 12.70 -15.06
C CYS A 13 -6.13 12.62 -13.51
N ASN A 14 -4.96 12.70 -12.84
CA ASN A 14 -4.78 12.59 -11.39
C ASN A 14 -5.31 11.28 -10.77
N HIS A 15 -5.44 10.24 -11.59
CA HIS A 15 -5.84 8.93 -11.12
C HIS A 15 -4.59 8.08 -10.90
N PRO A 16 -4.33 7.57 -9.69
CA PRO A 16 -3.26 6.63 -9.45
C PRO A 16 -3.65 5.22 -9.91
N SER A 17 -2.73 4.57 -10.62
CA SER A 17 -2.81 3.16 -11.01
C SER A 17 -1.72 2.38 -10.30
N VAL A 18 -2.08 1.24 -9.69
CA VAL A 18 -1.13 0.38 -9.00
C VAL A 18 -0.18 -0.26 -10.01
N THR A 19 1.12 0.01 -9.88
CA THR A 19 2.16 -0.59 -10.71
C THR A 19 2.78 -1.81 -10.03
N LYS A 20 2.99 -1.72 -8.71
CA LYS A 20 3.60 -2.82 -7.93
C LYS A 20 3.02 -2.86 -6.53
N GLN A 21 2.83 -4.08 -6.03
CA GLN A 21 2.49 -4.31 -4.64
C GLN A 21 3.53 -5.24 -4.03
N GLN A 22 3.98 -4.92 -2.83
CA GLN A 22 4.89 -5.77 -2.07
C GLN A 22 4.45 -5.79 -0.62
N ILE A 23 4.60 -6.94 0.02
CA ILE A 23 4.31 -7.09 1.44
C ILE A 23 5.63 -6.88 2.18
N VAL A 24 5.66 -5.92 3.09
CA VAL A 24 6.88 -5.49 3.77
C VAL A 24 6.80 -5.85 5.24
N ASP A 25 7.90 -6.37 5.75
CA ASP A 25 8.09 -6.53 7.18
C ASP A 25 8.58 -5.22 7.79
N CYS A 26 7.94 -4.82 8.88
CA CYS A 26 8.27 -3.60 9.59
C CYS A 26 9.56 -3.70 10.39
N ASN A 27 10.17 -4.89 10.49
CA ASN A 27 11.43 -5.13 11.18
C ASN A 27 11.44 -4.65 12.65
N LYS A 28 10.26 -4.59 13.27
CA LYS A 28 10.09 -4.13 14.65
C LYS A 28 10.05 -5.30 15.61
N ARG A 29 10.93 -5.28 16.63
CA ARG A 29 10.98 -6.30 17.69
C ARG A 29 9.71 -6.37 18.54
N ASN A 30 8.98 -5.27 18.64
CA ASN A 30 7.69 -5.18 19.32
C ASN A 30 6.49 -5.34 18.37
N CYS A 31 6.69 -5.91 17.17
CA CYS A 31 5.57 -6.25 16.30
C CYS A 31 5.41 -7.76 16.27
N ARG A 32 4.23 -8.25 16.65
CA ARG A 32 3.91 -9.69 16.64
C ARG A 32 3.96 -10.29 15.23
N PHE A 33 3.72 -9.48 14.22
CA PHE A 33 3.70 -9.91 12.82
C PHE A 33 5.06 -9.80 12.13
N SER A 34 6.06 -9.22 12.80
CA SER A 34 7.40 -9.04 12.23
C SER A 34 8.20 -10.33 12.31
N GLY A 35 8.98 -10.63 11.27
CA GLY A 35 9.99 -11.68 11.34
C GLY A 35 11.07 -11.42 12.39
N LEU A 36 11.23 -10.17 12.83
CA LEU A 36 12.15 -9.77 13.91
C LEU A 36 11.48 -9.67 15.29
N HIS A 37 10.26 -10.17 15.44
CA HIS A 37 9.58 -10.21 16.73
C HIS A 37 10.48 -10.85 17.80
N ASN A 38 10.55 -10.24 18.98
CA ASN A 38 11.33 -10.80 20.07
C ASN A 38 10.69 -12.12 20.55
N GLY A 39 11.29 -13.26 20.21
CA GLY A 39 10.80 -14.58 20.63
C GLY A 39 10.88 -14.85 22.14
N HIS A 40 11.48 -13.96 22.93
CA HIS A 40 11.47 -14.07 24.39
C HIS A 40 10.04 -14.07 24.94
N THR A 41 9.80 -14.84 26.00
CA THR A 41 8.47 -14.92 26.63
C THR A 41 8.03 -13.56 27.16
N HIS A 42 6.95 -13.01 26.60
CA HIS A 42 6.34 -11.75 27.06
C HIS A 42 4.86 -11.70 26.69
N GLN A 43 4.12 -10.80 27.33
CA GLN A 43 2.70 -10.57 27.05
C GLN A 43 2.52 -9.79 25.74
N CYS A 44 2.54 -10.50 24.60
CA CYS A 44 2.43 -9.89 23.26
C CYS A 44 1.25 -8.92 23.16
N THR A 45 0.09 -9.26 23.73
CA THR A 45 -1.12 -8.43 23.71
C THR A 45 -0.96 -7.08 24.41
N ALA A 46 -0.06 -7.00 25.40
CA ALA A 46 0.21 -5.79 26.17
C ALA A 46 1.41 -4.99 25.61
N THR A 47 2.42 -5.66 25.05
CA THR A 47 3.70 -5.02 24.70
C THR A 47 3.98 -4.94 23.21
N CYS A 48 3.24 -5.68 22.38
CA CYS A 48 3.44 -5.68 20.92
C CYS A 48 2.29 -5.03 20.16
N ALA A 49 2.61 -4.52 18.98
CA ALA A 49 1.62 -4.10 18.01
C ALA A 49 0.70 -5.27 17.65
N GLN A 50 -0.59 -5.11 17.96
CA GLN A 50 -1.64 -6.10 17.70
C GLN A 50 -2.33 -5.91 16.35
N ARG A 51 -1.98 -4.84 15.63
CA ARG A 51 -2.57 -4.51 14.32
C ARG A 51 -1.47 -4.36 13.28
N LEU A 52 -1.82 -4.68 12.04
CA LEU A 52 -1.01 -4.36 10.88
C LEU A 52 -0.90 -2.83 10.77
N LEU A 53 0.24 -2.37 10.25
CA LEU A 53 0.40 -0.98 9.88
C LEU A 53 -0.47 -0.69 8.65
N PRO A 54 -0.94 0.56 8.50
CA PRO A 54 -1.70 0.94 7.31
C PRO A 54 -0.88 0.72 6.05
N ASP A 55 -1.57 0.38 4.96
CA ASP A 55 -0.96 0.25 3.64
C ASP A 55 -0.33 1.59 3.25
N GLN A 56 0.92 1.53 2.80
CA GLN A 56 1.67 2.70 2.37
C GLN A 56 1.65 2.76 0.86
N SER A 57 1.15 3.86 0.30
CA SER A 57 1.18 4.09 -1.13
C SER A 57 2.08 5.28 -1.47
N ILE A 58 2.83 5.14 -2.57
CA ILE A 58 3.68 6.22 -3.09
C ILE A 58 3.52 6.31 -4.61
N ILE A 59 3.43 7.53 -5.12
CA ILE A 59 3.50 7.79 -6.56
C ILE A 59 4.98 7.75 -6.96
N MET A 60 5.33 6.74 -7.74
CA MET A 60 6.70 6.55 -8.26
C MET A 60 6.87 7.19 -9.65
N ASP A 61 5.81 7.15 -10.45
CA ASP A 61 5.83 7.58 -11.85
C ASP A 61 4.65 8.50 -12.14
N THR A 62 4.84 9.41 -13.09
CA THR A 62 3.76 10.21 -13.68
C THR A 62 3.64 9.90 -15.16
N LEU A 63 2.42 9.60 -15.62
CA LEU A 63 2.11 9.20 -16.98
C LEU A 63 1.39 10.33 -17.69
N SER A 64 1.91 10.75 -18.84
CA SER A 64 1.36 11.87 -19.63
C SER A 64 -0.02 11.57 -20.24
N TYR A 65 -0.50 10.34 -20.13
CA TYR A 65 -1.76 9.90 -20.71
C TYR A 65 -2.82 9.55 -19.65
N PRO A 66 -4.11 9.78 -19.96
CA PRO A 66 -5.19 9.48 -19.03
C PRO A 66 -5.32 7.98 -18.79
N CYS A 67 -5.83 7.61 -17.61
CA CYS A 67 -6.08 6.21 -17.25
C CYS A 67 -7.13 5.58 -18.17
N SER A 68 -7.19 4.25 -18.24
CA SER A 68 -8.13 3.53 -19.11
C SER A 68 -9.60 3.89 -18.85
N ARG A 69 -9.96 4.26 -17.61
CA ARG A 69 -11.30 4.73 -17.26
C ARG A 69 -11.61 6.10 -17.90
N CYS A 70 -10.69 7.05 -17.83
CA CYS A 70 -10.85 8.38 -18.44
C CYS A 70 -10.75 8.32 -19.97
N ARG A 71 -9.89 7.44 -20.50
CA ARG A 71 -9.72 7.25 -21.94
C ARG A 71 -10.97 6.59 -22.58
N GLY A 72 -11.60 5.64 -21.89
CA GLY A 72 -12.83 4.99 -22.34
C GLY A 72 -14.12 5.79 -22.08
N GLY A 73 -14.05 6.82 -21.22
CA GLY A 73 -15.19 7.63 -20.80
C GLY A 73 -15.63 8.73 -21.77
N MET A 74 -14.95 8.91 -22.91
CA MET A 74 -15.40 9.86 -23.94
C MET A 74 -16.75 9.47 -24.58
N ASN A 75 -17.33 8.32 -24.23
CA ASN A 75 -18.62 7.82 -24.74
C ASN A 75 -19.70 7.72 -23.64
N SER A 76 -19.61 8.48 -22.54
CA SER A 76 -20.61 8.44 -21.47
C SER A 76 -21.03 9.84 -21.00
N HIS A 77 -21.47 10.67 -21.93
CA HIS A 77 -22.50 11.68 -21.65
C HIS A 77 -23.64 11.46 -22.65
N ALA A 78 -24.56 10.58 -22.25
CA ALA A 78 -25.94 10.64 -22.67
C ALA A 78 -26.69 11.52 -21.66
N ASN A 79 -27.47 12.43 -22.22
CA ASN A 79 -28.36 13.43 -21.60
C ASN A 79 -27.70 14.73 -21.14
#